data_AF-A0A556PSX7-F1
#
_entry.id   AF-A0A556PSX7-F1
#
_cell.length_a   1.000
_cell.length_b   1.000
_cell.length_c   1.000
_cell.angle_alpha   90.00
_cell.angle_beta   90.00
_cell.angle_gamma   90.00
#
_symmetry.space_group_name_H-M   'P 1'
#
loop_
_entity.id
_entity.type
_entity.pdbx_description
1 polymer ?
#
loop_
_entity_poly.entity_id
_entity_poly.type
_entity_poly.pdbx_seq_one_letter_code
_entity_poly.pdbx_strand_id
1 'polypeptide(L)' 'MLTINWFDFITPTTPFASIIFGLVFTLIIGLLVWLDTKEMKMTSIVIASSLMVVFTGVFLLNAIGFYG' A
#
# COMPACT_ATOMS: atom_id res chain seq x y z
N MET A 1 -12.10 4.27 13.08
CA MET A 1 -13.24 3.57 12.46
C MET A 1 -12.65 2.55 11.48
N LEU A 2 -12.75 1.24 11.75
CA LEU A 2 -12.22 0.16 10.89
C LEU A 2 -13.25 -0.16 9.80
N THR A 3 -13.59 0.82 8.97
CA THR A 3 -14.66 0.69 7.97
C THR A 3 -14.14 1.20 6.64
N ILE A 4 -14.22 0.37 5.60
CA ILE A 4 -13.95 0.75 4.22
C ILE A 4 -15.26 1.27 3.65
N ASN A 5 -15.27 2.54 3.23
CA ASN A 5 -16.38 3.18 2.56
C ASN A 5 -16.23 3.01 1.04
N TRP A 6 -17.33 3.08 0.29
CA TRP A 6 -17.27 3.03 -1.17
C TRP A 6 -16.37 4.14 -1.76
N PHE A 7 -16.40 5.34 -1.17
CA PHE A 7 -15.56 6.46 -1.60
C PHE A 7 -14.05 6.21 -1.42
N ASP A 8 -13.66 5.27 -0.55
CA ASP A 8 -12.24 4.94 -0.32
C ASP A 8 -11.56 4.34 -1.55
N PHE A 9 -12.33 3.81 -2.53
CA PHE A 9 -11.79 3.35 -3.81
C PHE A 9 -11.19 4.47 -4.67
N ILE A 10 -11.67 5.70 -4.50
CA ILE A 10 -11.17 6.87 -5.25
C ILE A 10 -10.07 7.56 -4.44
N THR A 11 -10.29 7.74 -3.14
CA THR A 11 -9.31 8.31 -2.23
C THR A 11 -9.52 7.72 -0.85
N PRO A 12 -8.54 6.99 -0.29
CA PRO A 12 -8.71 6.42 1.04
C PRO A 12 -8.76 7.54 2.09
N THR A 13 -9.93 7.67 2.74
CA THR A 13 -10.21 8.68 3.77
C THR A 13 -9.93 8.17 5.17
N THR A 14 -9.45 6.93 5.31
CA THR A 14 -9.03 6.36 6.59
C THR A 14 -7.63 5.73 6.48
N PRO A 15 -6.84 5.71 7.57
CA PRO A 15 -5.52 5.07 7.55
C PRO A 15 -5.62 3.58 7.19
N PHE A 16 -6.71 2.94 7.64
CA PHE A 16 -6.98 1.54 7.37
C PHE A 16 -7.22 1.28 5.87
N ALA A 17 -8.05 2.11 5.20
CA ALA A 17 -8.26 2.01 3.77
C ALA A 17 -6.95 2.20 3.00
N SER A 18 -6.13 3.21 3.35
CA SER A 18 -4.84 3.46 2.70
C SER A 18 -3.88 2.29 2.80
N ILE A 19 -3.80 1.63 3.96
CA ILE A 19 -2.98 0.43 4.14
C ILE A 19 -3.50 -0.71 3.26
N ILE A 20 -4.81 -0.97 3.25
CA ILE A 20 -5.39 -2.06 2.46
C ILE A 20 -5.13 -1.86 0.97
N PHE A 21 -5.42 -0.67 0.42
CA PHE A 21 -5.15 -0.39 -0.98
C PHE A 21 -3.64 -0.45 -1.28
N GLY A 22 -2.80 0.07 -0.38
CA GLY A 22 -1.34 -0.05 -0.49
C GLY A 22 -0.87 -1.51 -0.54
N LEU A 23 -1.46 -2.40 0.25
CA LEU A 23 -1.15 -3.84 0.22
C LEU A 23 -1.60 -4.50 -1.09
N VAL A 24 -2.79 -4.16 -1.58
CA VAL A 24 -3.29 -4.67 -2.87
C VAL A 24 -2.34 -4.25 -4.00
N PHE A 25 -1.94 -2.98 -4.07
CA PHE A 25 -0.97 -2.51 -5.05
C PHE A 25 0.40 -3.16 -4.89
N THR A 26 0.87 -3.37 -3.65
CA THR A 26 2.12 -4.08 -3.38
C THR A 26 2.09 -5.50 -3.94
N LEU A 27 0.98 -6.22 -3.78
CA LEU A 27 0.81 -7.56 -4.34
C LEU A 27 0.78 -7.55 -5.87
N ILE A 28 0.08 -6.60 -6.49
CA ILE A 28 0.04 -6.45 -7.95
C ILE A 28 1.45 -6.15 -8.49
N ILE A 29 2.16 -5.17 -7.91
CA ILE A 29 3.52 -4.80 -8.32
C ILE A 29 4.48 -5.97 -8.13
N GLY A 30 4.42 -6.64 -6.98
CA GLY A 30 5.24 -7.83 -6.70
C GLY A 30 5.00 -8.93 -7.74
N LEU A 31 3.73 -9.21 -8.08
CA LEU A 31 3.37 -10.17 -9.12
C LEU A 31 3.91 -9.75 -10.48
N LEU A 32 3.77 -8.48 -10.87
CA LEU A 32 4.29 -7.96 -12.15
C LEU A 32 5.81 -8.11 -12.23
N VAL A 33 6.54 -7.71 -11.19
CA VAL A 33 8.00 -7.85 -11.13
C VAL A 33 8.42 -9.32 -11.18
N TRP A 34 7.69 -10.20 -10.51
CA TRP A 34 7.98 -11.63 -10.59
C TRP A 34 7.69 -12.20 -11.98
N LEU A 35 6.62 -11.78 -12.64
CA LEU A 35 6.29 -12.23 -13.99
C LEU A 35 7.34 -11.77 -15.01
N ASP A 36 7.86 -10.55 -14.86
CA ASP A 36 8.86 -9.95 -15.73
C ASP A 36 10.28 -10.52 -15.48
N THR A 37 10.72 -10.52 -14.23
CA THR A 37 12.10 -10.89 -13.88
C THR A 37 12.28 -12.39 -13.64
N LYS A 38 11.22 -13.10 -13.23
CA LYS A 38 11.26 -14.48 -12.70
C LYS A 38 12.23 -14.68 -11.52
N GLU A 39 12.73 -13.60 -10.92
CA GLU A 39 13.72 -13.61 -9.85
C GLU A 39 13.07 -13.32 -8.49
N MET A 40 13.10 -14.30 -7.59
CA MET A 40 12.48 -14.19 -6.27
C MET A 40 13.18 -13.15 -5.38
N LYS A 41 14.50 -12.98 -5.53
CA LYS A 41 15.26 -11.98 -4.78
C LYS A 41 14.86 -10.55 -5.15
N MET A 42 14.66 -10.27 -6.44
CA MET A 42 14.21 -8.96 -6.91
C MET A 42 12.77 -8.69 -6.47
N THR A 43 11.92 -9.70 -6.62
CA THR A 43 10.51 -9.65 -6.19
C THR A 43 10.39 -9.31 -4.70
N SER A 44 11.17 -9.97 -3.84
CA SER A 44 11.10 -9.74 -2.39
C SER A 44 11.58 -8.35 -1.98
N ILE A 45 12.63 -7.82 -2.62
CA ILE A 45 13.11 -6.45 -2.39
C ILE A 45 12.03 -5.43 -2.80
N VAL A 46 11.36 -5.64 -3.93
CA VAL A 46 10.28 -4.75 -4.38
C VAL A 46 9.07 -4.80 -3.43
N ILE A 47 8.67 -5.98 -2.98
CA ILE A 47 7.58 -6.10 -2.00
C ILE A 47 7.96 -5.41 -0.69
N ALA A 48 9.15 -5.65 -0.15
CA ALA A 48 9.60 -5.06 1.11
C ALA A 48 9.68 -3.52 1.03
N SER A 49 10.24 -2.99 -0.06
CA SER A 49 10.29 -1.53 -0.28
C SER A 49 8.90 -0.93 -0.46
N SER A 50 8.00 -1.58 -1.20
CA SER A 50 6.61 -1.13 -1.37
C SER A 50 5.86 -1.11 -0.04
N LEU A 51 6.00 -2.14 0.81
CA LEU A 51 5.43 -2.16 2.15
C LEU A 51 5.96 -0.99 3.00
N MET A 52 7.27 -0.74 2.96
CA MET A 52 7.88 0.36 3.71
C MET A 52 7.31 1.71 3.27
N VAL A 53 7.17 1.93 1.95
CA VAL A 53 6.53 3.15 1.41
C VAL A 53 5.08 3.27 1.87
N VAL A 54 4.29 2.20 1.84
CA VAL A 54 2.89 2.21 2.29
C VAL A 54 2.80 2.62 3.76
N PHE A 55 3.55 1.97 4.65
CA PHE A 55 3.48 2.27 6.08
C PHE A 55 4.01 3.68 6.40
N THR A 56 5.13 4.08 5.81
CA THR A 56 5.68 5.43 6.00
C THR A 56 4.74 6.49 5.46
N GLY A 57 4.16 6.29 4.28
CA GLY A 57 3.19 7.22 3.68
C GLY A 57 1.95 7.39 4.55
N VAL A 58 1.36 6.27 5.01
CA VAL A 58 0.18 6.34 5.89
C VAL A 58 0.52 6.98 7.23
N PHE A 59 1.68 6.67 7.81
CA PHE A 59 2.14 7.29 9.06
C PHE A 59 2.27 8.81 8.92
N LEU A 60 2.90 9.29 7.84
CA LEU A 60 3.05 10.73 7.58
C LEU A 60 1.70 11.41 7.37
N LEU A 61 0.81 10.81 6.58
CA LEU A 61 -0.54 11.33 6.35
C LEU A 61 -1.34 11.41 7.66
N ASN A 62 -1.20 10.41 8.53
CA ASN A 62 -1.82 10.44 9.85
C ASN A 62 -1.23 11.52 10.75
N ALA A 63 0.09 11.70 10.74
CA ALA A 63 0.79 12.71 11.55
C ALA A 63 0.40 14.15 11.18
N ILE A 64 0.08 14.42 9.91
CA ILE A 64 -0.38 15.75 9.47
C ILE A 64 -1.89 15.97 9.62
N GLY A 65 -2.62 15.01 10.20
CA GLY A 65 -4.07 15.12 10.41
C GLY A 65 -4.91 14.90 9.14
N PHE A 66 -4.37 14.29 8.08
CA PHE A 66 -5.10 14.06 6.83
C PHE A 66 -6.38 13.21 7.01
N TYR A 67 -6.37 12.30 7.99
CA TYR A 67 -7.48 11.39 8.28
C TYR A 67 -8.36 11.83 9.47
N GLY A 68 -8.18 13.05 9.97
CA GLY A 68 -8.85 13.60 11.15
C GLY A 68 -10.01 14.52 10.80
#